data_AF-A0A9J6E727-F1
#
_entry.id   AF-A0A9J6E727-F1
#
_cell.length_a   1.000
_cell.length_b   1.000
_cell.length_c   1.000
_cell.angle_alpha   90.00
_cell.angle_beta   90.00
_cell.angle_gamma   90.00
#
_symmetry.space_group_name_H-M   'P 1'
#
loop_
_entity.id
_entity.type
_entity.pdbx_description
1 polymer ?
#
loop_
_entity_poly.entity_id
_entity_poly.type
_entity_poly.pdbx_seq_one_letter_code
_entity_poly.pdbx_strand_id
1 'polypeptide(L)'
;MTQAGESSGCRQVNQAHCWNEVNGCQFVGTIEAVLQHFDRDCLFHALQCRRCERRILRTDIAAHYVSGCSQNASGARDGQPSTQDRAFASCYEDAVLEKLSALQRQVNDLSRKADSVDFEAVSCGMKGIESNITSMMTRHLRAGLEEVKLLVRDPLSDQLSSLQSQMNELVEQTIQNDTFEIQEVVRETRDSQNELKQDVQAMSQLMERMPVMWKIHSKKS
;
A
#
# COMPACT_ATOMS: atom_id res chain seq x y z
N MET A 1 -30.06 -15.71 -15.13
CA MET A 1 -28.96 -16.69 -15.07
C MET A 1 -27.79 -16.09 -15.79
N THR A 2 -26.89 -15.46 -15.02
CA THR A 2 -25.80 -14.62 -15.51
C THR A 2 -24.58 -15.51 -15.75
N GLN A 3 -24.14 -15.63 -17.00
CA GLN A 3 -22.81 -16.18 -17.31
C GLN A 3 -21.82 -15.00 -17.24
N ALA A 4 -20.99 -14.99 -16.19
CA ALA A 4 -19.81 -14.15 -16.15
C ALA A 4 -18.65 -14.93 -16.80
N GLY A 5 -18.09 -14.35 -17.87
CA GLY A 5 -16.85 -14.80 -18.45
C GLY A 5 -15.68 -14.41 -17.57
N GLU A 6 -14.84 -15.37 -17.22
CA GLU A 6 -13.53 -15.11 -16.62
C GLU A 6 -12.49 -15.21 -17.74
N SER A 7 -12.16 -14.04 -18.28
CA SER A 7 -11.01 -13.80 -19.14
C SER A 7 -9.73 -14.16 -18.39
N SER A 8 -9.16 -15.32 -18.72
CA SER A 8 -7.90 -15.84 -18.21
C SER A 8 -6.75 -14.97 -18.75
N GLY A 9 -6.37 -13.94 -18.00
CA GLY A 9 -5.18 -13.15 -18.29
C GLY A 9 -3.94 -14.03 -18.21
N CYS A 10 -3.33 -14.34 -19.36
CA CYS A 10 -2.06 -15.03 -19.45
C CYS A 10 -0.97 -14.11 -18.85
N ARG A 11 -0.70 -14.23 -17.54
CA ARG A 11 0.54 -13.69 -16.97
C ARG A 11 1.67 -14.51 -17.57
N GLN A 12 2.36 -13.99 -18.59
CA GLN A 12 3.65 -14.55 -18.98
C GLN A 12 4.59 -14.43 -17.77
N VAL A 13 4.74 -15.53 -17.05
CA VAL A 13 5.76 -15.65 -16.00
C VAL A 13 7.07 -15.83 -16.73
N ASN A 14 7.88 -14.77 -16.81
CA ASN A 14 9.23 -14.87 -17.35
C ASN A 14 10.02 -15.83 -16.46
N GLN A 15 10.15 -17.07 -16.91
CA GLN A 15 10.98 -18.08 -16.28
C GLN A 15 12.42 -17.88 -16.74
N ALA A 16 13.35 -17.96 -15.79
CA ALA A 16 14.77 -17.84 -16.00
C ALA A 16 15.47 -19.09 -15.46
N HIS A 17 16.55 -19.46 -16.13
CA HIS A 17 17.44 -20.54 -15.71
C HIS A 17 18.52 -20.00 -14.78
N CYS A 18 19.00 -20.84 -13.87
CA CYS A 18 20.16 -20.49 -13.04
C CYS A 18 21.41 -20.25 -13.88
N TRP A 19 22.18 -19.21 -13.54
CA TRP A 19 23.46 -18.90 -14.19
C TRP A 19 24.49 -20.05 -14.14
N ASN A 20 24.35 -20.98 -13.20
CA ASN A 20 25.19 -22.17 -13.09
C ASN A 20 24.64 -23.39 -13.86
N GLU A 21 23.70 -23.19 -14.79
CA GLU A 21 23.21 -24.27 -15.68
C GLU A 21 24.35 -24.93 -16.46
N VAL A 22 25.34 -24.15 -16.89
CA VAL A 22 26.57 -24.65 -17.53
C VAL A 22 27.39 -25.58 -16.64
N ASN A 23 27.22 -25.49 -15.32
CA ASN A 23 27.88 -26.33 -14.33
C ASN A 23 26.97 -27.49 -13.86
N GLY A 24 25.77 -27.64 -14.43
CA GLY A 24 24.82 -28.71 -14.12
C GLY A 24 23.63 -28.31 -13.25
N CYS A 25 23.44 -27.02 -12.95
CA CYS A 25 22.27 -26.57 -12.19
C CYS A 25 20.99 -26.56 -13.05
N GLN A 26 19.97 -27.32 -12.65
CA GLN A 26 18.70 -27.42 -13.40
C GLN A 26 17.59 -26.52 -12.84
N PHE A 27 17.93 -25.54 -12.00
CA PHE A 27 16.94 -24.67 -11.37
C PHE A 27 16.35 -23.67 -12.38
N VAL A 28 15.01 -23.65 -12.48
CA VAL A 28 14.23 -22.71 -13.31
C VAL A 28 13.15 -22.07 -12.45
N GLY A 29 13.03 -20.75 -12.48
CA GLY A 29 12.07 -20.01 -11.66
C GLY A 29 11.86 -18.57 -12.14
N THR A 30 11.15 -17.76 -11.35
CA THR A 30 11.11 -16.31 -11.59
C THR A 30 12.50 -15.70 -11.41
N ILE A 31 12.75 -14.52 -11.98
CA ILE A 31 14.05 -13.82 -11.82
C ILE A 31 14.43 -13.68 -10.34
N GLU A 32 13.47 -13.32 -9.47
CA GLU A 32 13.67 -13.22 -8.02
C GLU A 32 14.06 -14.57 -7.39
N ALA A 33 13.35 -15.64 -7.75
CA ALA A 33 13.65 -16.98 -7.24
C ALA A 33 15.02 -17.48 -7.71
N VAL A 34 15.42 -17.17 -8.95
CA VAL A 34 16.74 -17.53 -9.50
C VAL A 34 17.86 -16.76 -8.79
N LEU A 35 17.65 -15.47 -8.48
CA LEU A 35 18.62 -14.68 -7.71
C LEU A 35 18.81 -15.25 -6.29
N GLN A 36 17.71 -15.57 -5.60
CA GLN A 36 17.76 -16.17 -4.27
C GLN A 36 18.44 -17.54 -4.30
N HIS A 37 18.06 -18.39 -5.26
CA HIS A 37 18.66 -19.71 -5.44
C HIS A 37 20.16 -19.61 -5.71
N PHE A 38 20.57 -18.71 -6.62
CA PHE A 38 21.99 -18.52 -6.95
C PHE A 38 22.79 -18.16 -5.70
N ASP A 39 22.38 -17.14 -4.94
CA ASP A 39 23.13 -16.65 -3.78
C ASP A 39 23.26 -17.71 -2.66
N ARG A 40 22.17 -18.43 -2.35
CA ARG A 40 22.09 -19.23 -1.12
C ARG A 40 22.17 -20.73 -1.34
N ASP A 41 21.47 -21.21 -2.35
CA ASP A 41 21.09 -22.62 -2.46
C ASP A 41 21.83 -23.36 -3.58
N CYS A 42 22.45 -22.65 -4.51
CA CYS A 42 23.07 -23.26 -5.69
C CYS A 42 24.36 -24.00 -5.33
N LEU A 43 24.30 -25.34 -5.39
CA LEU A 43 25.43 -26.23 -5.13
C LEU A 43 26.44 -26.31 -6.28
N PHE A 44 26.08 -25.79 -7.45
CA PHE A 44 26.94 -25.79 -8.65
C PHE A 44 27.78 -24.52 -8.77
N HIS A 45 27.96 -23.80 -7.66
CA HIS A 45 28.88 -22.67 -7.59
C HIS A 45 30.32 -23.12 -7.80
N ALA A 46 30.97 -22.58 -8.84
CA ALA A 46 32.39 -22.75 -9.04
C ALA A 46 33.16 -21.86 -8.06
N LEU A 47 33.94 -22.49 -7.19
CA LEU A 47 34.82 -21.85 -6.22
C LEU A 47 36.29 -22.12 -6.57
N GLN A 48 37.17 -21.24 -6.09
CA GLN A 48 38.61 -21.37 -6.24
C GLN A 48 39.22 -21.88 -4.94
N CYS A 49 39.88 -23.05 -4.98
CA CYS A 49 40.57 -23.58 -3.81
C CYS A 49 41.74 -22.68 -3.41
N ARG A 50 41.78 -22.21 -2.17
CA ARG A 50 42.88 -21.38 -1.68
C ARG A 50 44.17 -22.15 -1.41
N ARG A 51 44.13 -23.49 -1.38
CA ARG A 51 45.31 -24.33 -1.15
C ARG A 51 46.04 -24.70 -2.44
N CYS A 52 45.29 -25.11 -3.46
CA CYS A 52 45.85 -25.65 -4.70
C CYS A 52 45.41 -24.91 -5.96
N GLU A 53 44.62 -23.83 -5.81
CA GLU A 53 44.14 -22.99 -6.91
C GLU A 53 43.38 -23.76 -8.01
N ARG A 54 42.77 -24.88 -7.66
CA ARG A 54 41.85 -25.58 -8.57
C ARG A 54 40.45 -24.98 -8.47
N ARG A 55 39.77 -24.87 -9.62
CA ARG A 55 38.33 -24.61 -9.69
C ARG A 55 37.57 -25.86 -9.25
N ILE A 56 36.67 -25.73 -8.28
CA ILE A 56 35.90 -26.84 -7.67
C ILE A 56 34.45 -26.39 -7.50
N LEU A 57 33.48 -27.27 -7.75
CA LEU A 57 32.07 -26.99 -7.47
C LEU A 57 31.77 -27.10 -5.98
N ARG A 58 30.78 -26.35 -5.49
CA ARG A 58 30.38 -26.38 -4.08
C ARG A 58 29.95 -27.77 -3.62
N THR A 59 29.37 -28.59 -4.50
CA THR A 59 29.10 -30.03 -4.27
C THR A 59 30.35 -30.85 -3.94
N ASP A 60 31.49 -30.49 -4.53
CA ASP A 60 32.68 -31.36 -4.57
C ASP A 60 33.77 -30.92 -3.59
N ILE A 61 33.52 -29.88 -2.79
CA ILE A 61 34.50 -29.34 -1.83
C ILE A 61 34.97 -30.44 -0.86
N ALA A 62 34.02 -31.20 -0.29
CA ALA A 62 34.36 -32.24 0.68
C ALA A 62 35.21 -33.34 0.03
N ALA A 63 34.78 -33.84 -1.13
CA ALA A 63 35.51 -34.84 -1.89
C ALA A 63 36.93 -34.36 -2.26
N HIS A 64 37.08 -33.09 -2.65
CA HIS A 64 38.37 -32.49 -2.96
C HIS A 64 39.35 -32.54 -1.77
N TYR A 65 38.92 -32.16 -0.57
CA TYR A 65 39.80 -32.20 0.61
C TYR A 65 40.14 -33.63 1.03
N VAL A 66 39.18 -34.55 0.97
CA VAL A 66 39.39 -35.97 1.27
C VAL A 66 40.37 -36.61 0.29
N SER A 67 40.33 -36.21 -1.00
CA SER A 67 41.22 -36.72 -2.04
C SER A 67 42.69 -36.24 -1.94
N GLY A 68 43.05 -35.49 -0.88
CA GLY A 68 44.43 -35.05 -0.66
C GLY A 68 44.77 -33.70 -1.32
N CYS A 69 43.89 -32.70 -1.14
CA CYS A 69 44.18 -31.32 -1.51
C CYS A 69 45.52 -30.85 -0.90
N SER A 70 46.55 -30.75 -1.74
CA SER A 70 47.92 -30.42 -1.37
C SER A 70 48.36 -29.11 -2.05
N GLN A 71 49.16 -28.31 -1.35
CA GLN A 71 49.64 -26.98 -1.78
C GLN A 71 50.51 -27.00 -3.04
N ASN A 72 50.88 -28.19 -3.52
CA ASN A 72 51.82 -28.36 -4.60
C ASN A 72 51.09 -28.68 -5.90
N ALA A 73 50.56 -27.65 -6.55
CA ALA A 73 50.36 -27.71 -8.00
C ALA A 73 51.72 -27.52 -8.70
N SER A 74 52.70 -28.38 -8.41
CA SER A 74 53.98 -28.52 -9.11
C SER A 74 54.73 -29.77 -8.64
N GLY A 75 54.73 -30.82 -9.46
CA GLY A 75 55.84 -31.78 -9.60
C GLY A 75 56.10 -32.81 -8.49
N ALA A 76 56.06 -34.09 -8.88
CA ALA A 76 56.41 -35.28 -8.09
C ALA A 76 57.86 -35.36 -7.55
N ARG A 77 58.09 -36.13 -6.46
CA ARG A 77 58.82 -37.44 -6.43
C ARG A 77 59.23 -37.89 -5.01
N ASP A 78 59.39 -39.21 -4.90
CA ASP A 78 59.70 -40.08 -3.75
C ASP A 78 60.90 -39.74 -2.86
N GLY A 79 60.91 -40.30 -1.64
CA GLY A 79 62.16 -40.65 -0.93
C GLY A 79 62.11 -40.64 0.61
N GLN A 80 62.02 -41.83 1.20
CA GLN A 80 62.19 -42.33 2.58
C GLN A 80 62.72 -41.45 3.76
N PRO A 81 62.37 -41.84 5.03
CA PRO A 81 62.79 -41.19 6.27
C PRO A 81 64.04 -41.82 6.92
N SER A 82 64.87 -41.00 7.56
CA SER A 82 65.94 -41.46 8.47
C SER A 82 66.19 -40.52 9.66
N THR A 83 65.85 -41.03 10.86
CA THR A 83 66.49 -40.83 12.18
C THR A 83 67.15 -39.47 12.49
N GLN A 84 66.41 -38.56 13.14
CA GLN A 84 67.00 -37.35 13.76
C GLN A 84 66.16 -36.83 14.97
N ASP A 85 65.84 -37.70 15.93
CA ASP A 85 64.81 -37.47 16.97
C ASP A 85 65.16 -36.56 18.17
N ARG A 86 66.28 -35.82 18.17
CA ARG A 86 66.62 -34.91 19.31
C ARG A 86 66.80 -33.44 18.97
N ALA A 87 67.16 -33.12 17.72
CA ALA A 87 67.17 -31.74 17.22
C ALA A 87 65.79 -31.30 16.69
N PHE A 88 64.97 -32.27 16.25
CA PHE A 88 63.62 -32.01 15.74
C PHE A 88 62.63 -31.60 16.84
N ALA A 89 62.78 -32.14 18.05
CA ALA A 89 61.93 -31.81 19.20
C ALA A 89 62.10 -30.35 19.67
N SER A 90 63.35 -29.85 19.72
CA SER A 90 63.64 -28.46 20.12
C SER A 90 63.10 -27.44 19.10
N CYS A 91 63.26 -27.71 17.80
CA CYS A 91 62.76 -26.83 16.75
C CYS A 91 61.23 -26.88 16.64
N TYR A 92 60.61 -28.02 16.95
CA TYR A 92 59.16 -28.15 17.03
C TYR A 92 58.58 -27.34 18.18
N GLU A 93 59.20 -27.39 19.37
CA GLU A 93 58.79 -26.57 20.51
C GLU A 93 58.91 -25.07 20.20
N ASP A 94 60.00 -24.63 19.58
CA ASP A 94 60.17 -23.23 19.14
C ASP A 94 59.12 -22.82 18.09
N ALA A 95 58.83 -23.69 17.11
CA ALA A 95 57.81 -23.45 16.10
C ALA A 95 56.39 -23.43 16.68
N VAL A 96 56.13 -24.25 17.70
CA VAL A 96 54.87 -24.28 18.43
C VAL A 96 54.72 -23.02 19.29
N LEU A 97 55.79 -22.58 19.97
CA LEU A 97 55.80 -21.34 20.74
C LEU A 97 55.55 -20.12 19.84
N GLU A 98 56.17 -20.08 18.67
CA GLU A 98 55.99 -19.00 17.69
C GLU A 98 54.54 -18.95 17.20
N LYS A 99 53.95 -20.11 16.85
CA LYS A 99 52.54 -20.21 16.47
C LYS A 99 51.58 -19.83 17.58
N LEU A 100 51.83 -20.24 18.83
CA LEU A 100 51.04 -19.84 19.98
C LEU A 100 51.12 -18.33 20.22
N SER A 101 52.31 -17.75 20.05
CA SER A 101 52.53 -16.30 20.13
C SER A 101 51.79 -15.55 19.03
N ALA A 102 51.77 -16.08 17.81
CA ALA A 102 51.05 -15.52 16.69
C ALA A 102 49.52 -15.58 16.91
N LEU A 103 49.02 -16.70 17.41
CA LEU A 103 47.60 -16.86 17.77
C LEU A 103 47.20 -15.92 18.91
N GLN A 104 48.03 -15.78 19.93
CA GLN A 104 47.81 -14.83 21.03
C GLN A 104 47.66 -13.39 20.51
N ARG A 105 48.50 -12.98 19.55
CA ARG A 105 48.39 -11.66 18.91
C ARG A 105 47.11 -11.52 18.09
N GLN A 106 46.74 -12.53 17.32
CA GLN A 106 45.50 -12.51 16.54
C GLN A 106 44.25 -12.40 17.43
N VAL A 107 44.21 -13.13 18.54
CA VAL A 107 43.10 -13.06 19.51
C VAL A 107 43.02 -11.67 20.13
N ASN A 108 44.15 -11.09 20.53
CA ASN A 108 44.17 -9.73 21.09
C ASN A 108 43.74 -8.67 20.07
N ASP A 109 44.15 -8.80 18.80
CA ASP A 109 43.72 -7.91 17.72
C ASP A 109 42.22 -8.05 17.42
N LEU A 110 41.69 -9.27 17.42
CA LEU A 110 40.26 -9.53 17.24
C LEU A 110 39.44 -8.97 18.41
N SER A 111 39.93 -9.11 19.64
CA SER A 111 39.30 -8.53 20.83
C SER A 111 39.25 -7.00 20.72
N ARG A 112 40.35 -6.35 20.35
CA ARG A 112 40.39 -4.90 20.13
C ARG A 112 39.45 -4.44 19.02
N LYS A 113 39.35 -5.23 17.93
CA LYS A 113 38.42 -4.95 16.84
C LYS A 113 36.97 -5.09 17.28
N ALA A 114 36.66 -6.10 18.10
CA ALA A 114 35.33 -6.29 18.68
C ALA A 114 34.96 -5.14 19.62
N ASP A 115 35.90 -4.67 20.46
CA ASP A 115 35.70 -3.51 21.33
C ASP A 115 35.56 -2.18 20.53
N SER A 116 36.14 -2.11 19.33
CA SER A 116 36.02 -0.95 18.43
C SER A 116 34.75 -0.95 17.57
N VAL A 117 33.96 -2.02 17.57
CA VAL A 117 32.61 -1.99 16.98
C VAL A 117 31.74 -1.16 17.91
N ASP A 118 31.69 0.13 17.64
CA ASP A 118 30.92 1.09 18.42
C ASP A 118 29.43 0.76 18.30
N PHE A 119 28.92 0.06 19.32
CA PHE A 119 27.52 -0.31 19.44
C PHE A 119 26.60 0.91 19.35
N GLU A 120 27.09 2.09 19.74
CA GLU A 120 26.35 3.34 19.68
C GLU A 120 26.21 3.86 18.24
N ALA A 121 27.23 3.67 17.40
CA ALA A 121 27.16 3.98 15.97
C ALA A 121 26.19 3.06 15.22
N VAL A 122 26.19 1.76 15.53
CA VAL A 122 25.24 0.80 14.94
C VAL A 122 23.80 1.09 15.40
N SER A 123 23.62 1.37 16.70
CA SER A 123 22.32 1.76 17.28
C SER A 123 21.78 3.06 16.69
N CYS A 124 22.64 4.05 16.48
CA CYS A 124 22.29 5.30 15.80
C CYS A 124 21.85 5.05 14.35
N GLY A 125 22.55 4.16 13.62
CA GLY A 125 22.16 3.73 12.28
C GLY A 125 20.77 3.10 12.25
N MET A 126 20.45 2.21 13.20
CA MET A 126 19.12 1.58 13.30
C MET A 126 18.02 2.60 13.62
N LYS A 127 18.26 3.53 14.55
CA LYS A 127 17.34 4.64 14.87
C LYS A 127 17.10 5.56 13.66
N GLY A 128 18.13 5.81 12.86
CA GLY A 128 18.01 6.58 11.63
C GLY A 128 17.11 5.90 10.59
N ILE A 129 17.27 4.59 10.42
CA ILE A 129 16.41 3.78 9.53
C ILE A 129 14.97 3.77 10.03
N GLU A 130 14.75 3.57 11.33
CA GLU A 130 13.42 3.59 11.96
C GLU A 130 12.72 4.95 11.76
N SER A 131 13.43 6.06 11.96
CA SER A 131 12.91 7.41 11.74
C SER A 131 12.53 7.63 10.26
N ASN A 132 13.37 7.17 9.33
CA ASN A 132 13.08 7.28 7.90
C ASN A 132 11.85 6.47 7.48
N ILE A 133 11.73 5.22 7.94
CA ILE A 133 10.56 4.36 7.68
C ILE A 133 9.31 5.00 8.26
N THR A 134 9.36 5.46 9.51
CA THR A 134 8.24 6.11 10.18
C THR A 134 7.80 7.37 9.44
N SER A 135 8.74 8.21 9.03
CA SER A 135 8.48 9.41 8.23
C SER A 135 7.85 9.08 6.87
N MET A 136 8.36 8.06 6.19
CA MET A 136 7.84 7.62 4.90
C MET A 136 6.41 7.06 5.05
N MET A 137 6.17 6.16 6.00
CA MET A 137 4.84 5.60 6.26
C MET A 137 3.84 6.69 6.64
N THR A 138 4.24 7.62 7.51
CA THR A 138 3.40 8.76 7.91
C THR A 138 2.99 9.61 6.71
N ARG A 139 3.92 9.85 5.77
CA ARG A 139 3.63 10.58 4.53
C ARG A 139 2.66 9.82 3.61
N HIS A 140 2.89 8.53 3.40
CA HIS A 140 2.01 7.71 2.56
C HIS A 140 0.60 7.58 3.14
N LEU A 141 0.48 7.33 4.45
CA LEU A 141 -0.81 7.25 5.13
C LEU A 141 -1.55 8.59 5.06
N ARG A 142 -0.85 9.71 5.24
CA ARG A 142 -1.43 11.05 5.11
C ARG A 142 -1.94 11.32 3.69
N ALA A 143 -1.15 10.98 2.67
CA ALA A 143 -1.54 11.15 1.28
C ALA A 143 -2.80 10.32 0.95
N GLY A 144 -2.80 9.04 1.31
CA GLY A 144 -3.97 8.17 1.12
C GLY A 144 -5.21 8.66 1.87
N LEU A 145 -5.05 9.22 3.08
CA LEU A 145 -6.16 9.80 3.83
C LEU A 145 -6.77 11.02 3.12
N GLU A 146 -5.94 11.90 2.55
CA GLU A 146 -6.44 13.06 1.81
C GLU A 146 -7.15 12.64 0.51
N GLU A 147 -6.67 11.60 -0.19
CA GLU A 147 -7.39 11.03 -1.35
C GLU A 147 -8.77 10.49 -0.96
N VAL A 148 -8.86 9.70 0.11
CA VAL A 148 -10.14 9.19 0.62
C VAL A 148 -11.07 10.34 1.02
N LYS A 149 -10.52 11.40 1.63
CA LYS A 149 -11.29 12.56 2.04
C LYS A 149 -11.86 13.32 0.85
N LEU A 150 -11.14 13.44 -0.27
CA LEU A 150 -11.67 14.01 -1.51
C LEU A 150 -12.78 13.13 -2.09
N LEU A 151 -12.56 11.82 -2.14
CA LEU A 151 -13.55 10.85 -2.62
C LEU A 151 -14.85 10.85 -1.80
N VAL A 152 -14.81 11.23 -0.52
CA VAL A 152 -16.01 11.30 0.33
C VAL A 152 -16.61 12.71 0.34
N ARG A 153 -15.79 13.76 0.47
CA ARG A 153 -16.26 15.14 0.63
C ARG A 153 -16.93 15.66 -0.64
N ASP A 154 -16.32 15.44 -1.79
CA ASP A 154 -16.77 16.06 -3.04
C ASP A 154 -18.14 15.50 -3.46
N PRO A 155 -18.37 14.17 -3.48
CA PRO A 155 -19.70 13.64 -3.82
C PRO A 155 -20.78 14.06 -2.84
N LEU A 156 -20.47 14.17 -1.54
CA LEU A 156 -21.44 14.59 -0.55
C LEU A 156 -21.81 16.07 -0.72
N SER A 157 -20.83 16.92 -1.05
CA SER A 157 -21.04 18.33 -1.34
C SER A 157 -21.88 18.53 -2.60
N ASP A 158 -21.61 17.76 -3.66
CA ASP A 158 -22.36 17.81 -4.91
C ASP A 158 -23.79 17.30 -4.71
N GLN A 159 -23.97 16.21 -3.95
CA GLN A 159 -25.30 15.70 -3.60
C GLN A 159 -26.10 16.70 -2.76
N LEU A 160 -25.48 17.33 -1.76
CA LEU A 160 -26.15 18.37 -0.96
C LEU A 160 -26.57 19.56 -1.82
N SER A 161 -25.70 20.02 -2.73
CA SER A 161 -26.02 21.12 -3.64
C SER A 161 -27.16 20.76 -4.60
N SER A 162 -27.15 19.54 -5.12
CA SER A 162 -28.22 19.01 -5.97
C SER A 162 -29.55 18.92 -5.22
N LEU A 163 -29.55 18.37 -4.01
CA LEU A 163 -30.74 18.30 -3.15
C LEU A 163 -31.27 19.68 -2.80
N GLN A 164 -30.39 20.64 -2.50
CA GLN A 164 -30.78 22.02 -2.23
C GLN A 164 -31.44 22.67 -3.46
N SER A 165 -30.92 22.43 -4.66
CA SER A 165 -31.54 22.92 -5.89
C SER A 165 -32.91 22.31 -6.13
N GLN A 166 -33.05 20.98 -5.95
CA GLN A 166 -34.34 20.30 -6.08
C GLN A 166 -35.38 20.83 -5.08
N MET A 167 -34.95 21.08 -3.84
CA MET A 167 -35.82 21.66 -2.81
C MET A 167 -36.28 23.06 -3.18
N ASN A 168 -35.38 23.92 -3.69
CA ASN A 168 -35.74 25.27 -4.12
C ASN A 168 -36.76 25.24 -5.26
N GLU A 169 -36.55 24.39 -6.25
CA GLU A 169 -37.47 24.24 -7.39
C GLU A 169 -38.85 23.74 -6.94
N LEU A 170 -38.90 22.77 -6.03
CA LEU A 170 -40.15 22.26 -5.46
C LEU A 170 -40.90 23.35 -4.66
N VAL A 171 -40.18 24.16 -3.87
CA VAL A 171 -40.77 25.28 -3.14
C VAL A 171 -41.35 26.30 -4.11
N GLU A 172 -40.63 26.63 -5.18
CA GLU A 172 -41.09 27.62 -6.16
C GLU A 172 -42.32 27.13 -6.94
N GLN A 173 -42.36 25.84 -7.29
CA GLN A 173 -43.55 25.21 -7.89
C GLN A 173 -44.75 25.24 -6.93
N THR A 174 -44.54 24.95 -5.65
CA THR A 174 -45.60 24.99 -4.64
C THR A 174 -46.16 26.41 -4.50
N ILE A 175 -45.28 27.42 -4.40
CA ILE A 175 -45.68 28.82 -4.32
C ILE A 175 -46.48 29.24 -5.56
N GLN A 176 -46.05 28.83 -6.76
CA GLN A 176 -46.76 29.16 -8.00
C GLN A 176 -48.15 28.53 -8.05
N ASN A 177 -48.29 27.25 -7.68
CA ASN A 177 -49.58 26.57 -7.62
C ASN A 177 -50.51 27.23 -6.59
N ASP A 178 -50.03 27.45 -5.36
CA ASP A 178 -50.82 28.08 -4.30
C ASP A 178 -51.26 29.50 -4.71
N THR A 179 -50.38 30.25 -5.37
CA THR A 179 -50.71 31.59 -5.87
C THR A 179 -51.81 31.54 -6.93
N PHE A 180 -51.76 30.54 -7.82
CA PHE A 180 -52.79 30.34 -8.84
C PHE A 180 -54.14 29.98 -8.21
N GLU A 181 -54.17 29.02 -7.29
CA GLU A 181 -55.39 28.61 -6.59
C GLU A 181 -56.00 29.78 -5.79
N ILE A 182 -55.17 30.55 -5.09
CA ILE A 182 -55.64 31.75 -4.36
C ILE A 182 -56.22 32.78 -5.33
N GLN A 183 -55.58 33.03 -6.48
CA GLN A 183 -56.10 33.97 -7.48
C GLN A 183 -57.46 33.52 -8.02
N GLU A 184 -57.66 32.22 -8.22
CA GLU A 184 -58.93 31.66 -8.66
C GLU A 184 -60.04 31.87 -7.63
N VAL A 185 -59.77 31.54 -6.35
CA VAL A 185 -60.72 31.78 -5.25
C VAL A 185 -61.06 33.27 -5.09
N VAL A 186 -60.06 34.15 -5.22
CA VAL A 186 -60.27 35.61 -5.16
C VAL A 186 -61.16 36.09 -6.29
N ARG A 187 -60.98 35.56 -7.51
CA ARG A 187 -61.82 35.89 -8.67
C ARG A 187 -63.26 35.45 -8.42
N GLU A 188 -63.49 34.21 -8.02
CA GLU A 188 -64.84 33.68 -7.74
C GLU A 188 -65.56 34.45 -6.63
N THR A 189 -64.82 34.79 -5.57
CA THR A 189 -65.36 35.59 -4.45
C THR A 189 -65.75 36.99 -4.91
N ARG A 190 -64.95 37.60 -5.80
CA ARG A 190 -65.23 38.92 -6.36
C ARG A 190 -66.46 38.89 -7.25
N ASP A 191 -66.61 37.87 -8.08
CA ASP A 191 -67.75 37.70 -8.97
C ASP A 191 -69.03 37.51 -8.14
N SER A 192 -68.99 36.63 -7.14
CA SER A 192 -70.08 36.44 -6.17
C SER A 192 -70.44 37.74 -5.43
N GLN A 193 -69.44 38.53 -5.04
CA GLN A 193 -69.67 39.82 -4.38
C GLN A 193 -70.34 40.84 -5.32
N ASN A 194 -69.99 40.83 -6.61
CA ASN A 194 -70.60 41.72 -7.60
C ASN A 194 -72.05 41.34 -7.88
N GLU A 195 -72.36 40.04 -7.99
CA GLU A 195 -73.73 39.54 -8.11
C GLU A 195 -74.58 39.95 -6.91
N LEU A 196 -74.10 39.69 -5.69
CA LEU A 196 -74.81 40.08 -4.47
C LEU A 196 -75.07 41.59 -4.40
N LYS A 197 -74.11 42.41 -4.84
CA LYS A 197 -74.30 43.87 -4.92
C LYS A 197 -75.41 44.25 -5.91
N GLN A 198 -75.49 43.59 -7.06
CA GLN A 198 -76.56 43.82 -8.03
C GLN A 198 -77.92 43.43 -7.45
N ASP A 199 -78.01 42.28 -6.77
CA ASP A 199 -79.24 41.81 -6.13
C ASP A 199 -79.71 42.77 -5.03
N VAL A 200 -78.80 43.23 -4.16
CA VAL A 200 -79.10 44.23 -3.13
C VAL A 200 -79.59 45.53 -3.76
N GLN A 201 -78.98 45.98 -4.85
CA GLN A 201 -79.38 47.20 -5.54
C GLN A 201 -80.76 47.06 -6.21
N ALA A 202 -81.03 45.92 -6.86
CA ALA A 202 -82.33 45.60 -7.43
C ALA A 202 -83.42 45.55 -6.36
N MET A 203 -83.14 44.94 -5.21
CA MET A 203 -84.06 44.88 -4.09
C MET A 203 -84.33 46.27 -3.48
N SER A 204 -83.31 47.13 -3.40
CA SER A 204 -83.48 48.53 -3.00
C SER A 204 -84.42 49.30 -3.94
N GLN A 205 -84.23 49.15 -5.25
CA GLN A 205 -85.09 49.79 -6.25
C GLN A 205 -86.55 49.29 -6.16
N LEU A 206 -86.74 47.99 -5.92
CA LEU A 206 -88.07 47.42 -5.69
C LEU A 206 -88.72 48.03 -4.43
N MET A 207 -87.97 48.15 -3.33
CA MET A 207 -88.47 48.76 -2.09
C MET A 207 -88.88 50.22 -2.26
N GLU A 208 -88.15 50.99 -3.06
CA GLU A 208 -88.48 52.38 -3.36
C GLU A 208 -89.81 52.50 -4.11
N ARG A 209 -90.06 51.59 -5.05
CA ARG A 209 -91.25 51.56 -5.92
C ARG A 209 -92.51 50.98 -5.24
N MET A 210 -92.42 50.48 -4.00
CA MET A 210 -93.59 49.96 -3.29
C MET A 210 -94.59 51.06 -2.86
N PRO A 211 -95.92 50.80 -2.95
CA PRO A 211 -96.96 51.73 -2.51
C PRO A 211 -96.86 52.09 -1.02
N VAL A 212 -97.22 53.32 -0.66
CA VAL A 212 -97.06 53.91 0.69
C VAL A 212 -97.73 53.08 1.80
N MET A 213 -98.80 52.34 1.49
CA MET A 213 -99.52 51.50 2.47
C MET A 213 -98.66 50.35 3.04
N TRP A 214 -97.71 49.81 2.29
CA TRP A 214 -96.83 48.73 2.76
C TRP A 214 -95.69 49.26 3.66
N LYS A 215 -95.22 50.49 3.43
CA LYS A 215 -94.14 51.11 4.20
C LYS A 215 -94.51 51.40 5.67
N ILE A 216 -95.80 51.45 5.99
CA ILE A 216 -96.32 51.73 7.34
C ILE A 216 -96.34 50.47 8.23
N HIS A 217 -96.47 49.26 7.66
CA HIS A 217 -96.51 48.01 8.44
C HIS A 217 -95.11 47.52 8.87
N SER A 218 -94.04 47.83 8.13
CA SER A 218 -92.67 47.39 8.45
C SER A 218 -92.00 48.16 9.60
N LYS A 219 -92.52 49.32 10.04
CA LYS A 219 -91.91 50.15 11.10
C LYS A 219 -92.49 49.91 12.51
N LYS A 220 -93.45 48.96 12.66
CA LYS A 220 -94.15 48.69 13.92
C LYS A 220 -93.86 47.32 14.57
N SER A 221 -92.87 46.58 14.07
CA SER A 221 -92.40 45.32 14.67
C SER A 221 -90.93 45.38 15.04
#